data_AF-A0A7J8R003-F1
#
_entry.id   AF-A0A7J8R003-F1
#
_cell.length_a   1.000
_cell.length_b   1.000
_cell.length_c   1.000
_cell.angle_alpha   90.00
_cell.angle_beta   90.00
_cell.angle_gamma   90.00
#
_symmetry.space_group_name_H-M   'P 1'
#
loop_
_entity.id
_entity.type
_entity.pdbx_description
1 polymer ?
#
loop_
_entity_poly.entity_id
_entity_poly.type
_entity_poly.pdbx_seq_one_letter_code
_entity_poly.pdbx_strand_id
1 'polypeptide(L)'
;MAFSFITYFTSTLLADCYRAPDPVHGKRNYTYMDVVRAYLGGRKVQLCGLAQYANLVGITIGYTITASISMVAVKRSNCFHKHGHHVKCQTSNYPFMVIFACIQLILSQIPNFDKLSWLSIVAAIMSFAYSSIGLGLSIAKVAGGEHVRTSLTGVTVGVDVSGSEKVWRTFQAIGDIAFAYAYSTVLIEIQASI
;
A
#
# COMPACT_ATOMS: atom_id res chain seq x y z
N MET A 1 -9.82 -11.39 3.83
CA MET A 1 -9.81 -12.22 5.05
C MET A 1 -8.47 -12.95 5.25
N ALA A 2 -8.04 -13.83 4.34
CA ALA A 2 -6.78 -14.57 4.48
C ALA A 2 -5.55 -13.67 4.68
N PHE A 3 -5.35 -12.65 3.82
CA PHE A 3 -4.26 -11.68 3.96
C PHE A 3 -4.27 -10.94 5.30
N SER A 4 -5.46 -10.55 5.78
CA SER A 4 -5.64 -9.88 7.07
C SER A 4 -5.22 -10.79 8.23
N PHE A 5 -5.62 -12.07 8.20
CA PHE A 5 -5.26 -13.05 9.24
C PHE A 5 -3.75 -13.34 9.24
N ILE A 6 -3.17 -13.57 8.06
CA ILE A 6 -1.73 -13.80 7.92
C ILE A 6 -0.96 -12.59 8.46
N THR A 7 -1.34 -11.38 8.03
CA THR A 7 -0.67 -10.15 8.45
C THR A 7 -0.79 -9.91 9.95
N TYR A 8 -1.96 -10.17 10.52
CA TYR A 8 -2.20 -10.09 11.97
C TYR A 8 -1.29 -11.06 12.71
N PHE A 9 -1.29 -12.34 12.33
CA PHE A 9 -0.46 -13.36 12.96
C PHE A 9 1.03 -13.03 12.88
N THR A 10 1.52 -12.62 11.70
CA THR A 10 2.92 -12.25 11.54
C THR A 10 3.28 -11.00 12.35
N SER A 11 2.39 -10.01 12.41
CA SER A 11 2.64 -8.77 13.16
C SER A 11 2.69 -9.02 14.67
N THR A 12 1.82 -9.89 15.20
CA THR A 12 1.85 -10.29 16.62
C THR A 12 3.15 -11.02 16.95
N LEU A 13 3.56 -11.98 16.13
CA LEU A 13 4.84 -12.69 16.33
C LEU A 13 6.03 -11.73 16.31
N LEU A 14 5.97 -10.74 15.42
CA LEU A 14 7.01 -9.73 15.28
C LEU A 14 7.09 -8.79 16.50
N ALA A 15 5.92 -8.43 17.05
CA ALA A 15 5.82 -7.65 18.28
C ALA A 15 6.32 -8.43 19.51
N ASP A 16 6.07 -9.74 19.58
CA ASP A 16 6.57 -10.59 20.65
C ASP A 16 8.09 -10.80 20.58
N CYS A 17 8.64 -10.95 19.36
CA CYS A 17 10.09 -11.08 19.12
C CYS A 17 10.86 -9.75 19.19
N TYR A 18 10.20 -8.66 19.54
CA TYR A 18 10.80 -7.34 19.58
C TYR A 18 11.92 -7.19 20.63
N ARG A 19 11.83 -7.95 21.73
CA ARG A 19 12.86 -8.05 22.78
C ARG A 19 13.41 -9.47 22.86
N ALA A 20 14.74 -9.60 22.94
CA ALA A 20 15.42 -10.88 23.11
C ALA A 20 16.50 -10.80 24.21
N PRO A 21 16.75 -11.85 25.02
CA PRO A 21 16.22 -13.22 24.94
C PRO A 21 14.86 -13.45 25.65
N ASP A 22 14.36 -12.48 26.40
CA ASP A 22 13.05 -12.53 27.07
C ASP A 22 12.14 -11.40 26.53
N PRO A 23 10.84 -11.64 26.28
CA PRO A 23 9.95 -10.63 25.72
C PRO A 23 9.72 -9.42 26.65
N VAL A 24 9.96 -9.57 27.95
CA VAL A 24 9.77 -8.50 28.95
C VAL A 24 11.10 -7.84 29.32
N HIS A 25 12.15 -8.63 29.57
CA HIS A 25 13.45 -8.15 30.06
C HIS A 25 14.57 -8.14 29.00
N GLY A 26 14.28 -8.59 27.78
CA GLY A 26 15.25 -8.66 26.70
C GLY A 26 15.67 -7.30 26.14
N LYS A 27 16.84 -7.28 25.49
CA LYS A 27 17.35 -6.13 24.75
C LYS A 27 16.40 -5.82 23.60
N ARG A 28 16.09 -4.53 23.44
CA ARG A 28 15.24 -3.96 22.39
C ARG A 28 15.96 -4.06 21.03
N ASN A 29 15.34 -4.73 20.05
CA ASN A 29 15.85 -4.79 18.68
C ASN A 29 15.17 -3.72 17.83
N TYR A 30 15.95 -2.84 17.19
CA TYR A 30 15.40 -1.68 16.49
C TYR A 30 15.09 -1.95 15.00
N THR A 31 15.63 -3.03 14.45
CA THR A 31 15.46 -3.40 13.04
C THR A 31 15.00 -4.84 12.93
N TYR A 32 14.25 -5.15 11.87
CA TYR A 32 13.87 -6.53 11.55
C TYR A 32 15.09 -7.46 11.45
N MET A 33 16.18 -6.98 10.85
CA MET A 33 17.42 -7.74 10.73
C MET A 33 18.05 -8.10 12.08
N ASP A 34 17.96 -7.22 13.07
CA ASP A 34 18.46 -7.47 14.41
C ASP A 34 17.59 -8.51 15.14
N VAL A 35 16.27 -8.48 14.95
CA VAL A 35 15.36 -9.51 15.46
C VAL A 35 15.70 -10.88 14.85
N VAL A 36 15.85 -10.97 13.53
CA VAL A 36 16.22 -12.23 12.87
C VAL A 36 17.61 -12.71 13.31
N ARG A 37 18.55 -11.79 13.54
CA ARG A 37 19.88 -12.13 14.05
C ARG A 37 19.83 -12.66 15.48
N ALA A 38 18.99 -12.09 16.33
CA ALA A 38 18.85 -12.51 17.73
C ALA A 38 18.19 -13.88 17.90
N TYR A 39 17.21 -14.24 17.04
CA TYR A 39 16.45 -15.49 17.17
C TYR A 39 16.88 -16.62 16.23
N LEU A 40 17.21 -16.32 14.98
CA LEU A 40 17.48 -17.36 13.95
C LEU A 40 18.97 -17.57 13.69
N GLY A 41 19.77 -16.49 13.73
CA GLY A 41 21.20 -16.52 13.47
C GLY A 41 21.63 -17.03 12.07
N GLY A 42 22.91 -16.91 11.76
CA GLY A 42 23.54 -17.53 10.59
C GLY A 42 23.04 -17.04 9.22
N ARG A 43 23.00 -17.94 8.22
CA ARG A 43 22.62 -17.64 6.82
C ARG A 43 21.16 -17.19 6.65
N LYS A 44 20.30 -17.48 7.64
CA LYS A 44 18.88 -17.09 7.60
C LYS A 44 18.70 -15.57 7.67
N VAL A 45 19.58 -14.85 8.36
CA VAL A 45 19.59 -13.38 8.41
C VAL A 45 19.76 -12.77 7.02
N GLN A 46 20.67 -13.32 6.21
CA GLN A 46 20.92 -12.82 4.85
C GLN A 46 19.74 -13.06 3.92
N LEU A 47 19.10 -14.23 4.01
CA LEU A 47 17.91 -14.57 3.20
C LEU A 47 16.70 -13.71 3.60
N CYS A 48 16.43 -13.58 4.90
CA CYS A 48 15.34 -12.74 5.40
C CYS A 48 15.57 -11.26 5.08
N GLY A 49 16.81 -10.78 5.17
CA GLY A 49 17.16 -9.42 4.79
C GLY A 49 17.01 -9.16 3.31
N LEU A 50 17.47 -10.07 2.46
CA LEU A 50 17.25 -9.96 1.01
C LEU A 50 15.75 -9.88 0.67
N ALA A 51 14.94 -10.73 1.30
CA ALA A 51 13.48 -10.70 1.13
C ALA A 51 12.86 -9.39 1.62
N GLN A 52 13.26 -8.87 2.78
CA GLN A 52 12.76 -7.61 3.31
C GLN A 52 13.12 -6.44 2.39
N TYR A 53 14.39 -6.31 1.96
CA TYR A 53 14.82 -5.24 1.07
C TYR A 53 14.16 -5.32 -0.30
N ALA A 54 14.00 -6.52 -0.86
CA ALA A 54 13.28 -6.70 -2.12
C ALA A 54 11.83 -6.24 -2.01
N ASN A 55 11.16 -6.56 -0.88
CA ASN A 55 9.80 -6.11 -0.64
C ASN A 55 9.72 -4.57 -0.49
N LEU A 56 10.63 -3.98 0.29
CA LEU A 56 10.71 -2.52 0.47
C LEU A 56 10.86 -1.79 -0.86
N VAL A 57 11.77 -2.25 -1.73
CA VAL A 57 11.96 -1.70 -3.08
C VAL A 57 10.67 -1.82 -3.90
N GLY A 58 10.03 -2.99 -3.89
CA GLY A 58 8.75 -3.21 -4.58
C GLY A 58 7.65 -2.27 -4.09
N ILE A 59 7.56 -2.08 -2.77
CA ILE A 59 6.59 -1.19 -2.14
C ILE A 59 6.82 0.27 -2.57
N THR A 60 8.06 0.74 -2.55
CA THR A 60 8.42 2.10 -2.98
C THR A 60 8.06 2.35 -4.44
N ILE A 61 8.34 1.39 -5.34
CA ILE A 61 7.95 1.48 -6.75
C ILE A 61 6.42 1.55 -6.88
N GLY A 62 5.69 0.69 -6.18
CA GLY A 62 4.23 0.67 -6.19
C GLY A 62 3.61 1.99 -5.72
N TYR A 63 4.12 2.58 -4.64
CA TYR A 63 3.65 3.89 -4.16
C TYR A 63 3.95 5.01 -5.17
N THR A 64 5.12 4.99 -5.80
CA THR A 64 5.51 6.00 -6.80
C THR A 64 4.58 5.98 -8.01
N ILE A 65 4.28 4.78 -8.52
CA ILE A 65 3.35 4.60 -9.65
C ILE A 65 1.94 5.04 -9.24
N THR A 66 1.45 4.58 -8.09
CA THR A 66 0.09 4.88 -7.60
C THR A 66 -0.13 6.37 -7.37
N ALA A 67 0.83 7.06 -6.74
CA ALA A 67 0.78 8.50 -6.53
C ALA A 67 0.72 9.26 -7.87
N SER A 68 1.50 8.81 -8.85
CA SER A 68 1.55 9.42 -10.18
C SER A 68 0.24 9.27 -10.94
N ILE A 69 -0.36 8.07 -10.94
CA ILE A 69 -1.67 7.81 -11.55
C ILE A 69 -2.74 8.70 -10.89
N SER A 70 -2.70 8.84 -9.57
CA SER A 70 -3.64 9.67 -8.81
C SER A 70 -3.53 11.14 -9.20
N MET A 71 -2.31 11.68 -9.31
CA MET A 71 -2.08 13.07 -9.75
C MET A 71 -2.50 13.30 -11.21
N VAL A 72 -2.25 12.33 -12.09
CA VAL A 72 -2.73 12.36 -13.48
C VAL A 72 -4.25 12.38 -13.54
N ALA A 73 -4.93 11.58 -12.72
CA ALA A 73 -6.39 11.56 -12.64
C ALA A 73 -6.96 12.92 -12.19
N VAL A 74 -6.35 13.55 -11.18
CA VAL A 74 -6.72 14.91 -10.72
C VAL A 74 -6.53 15.94 -11.83
N LYS A 75 -5.37 15.95 -12.51
CA LYS A 75 -5.11 16.90 -13.60
C LYS A 75 -6.07 16.70 -14.77
N ARG A 76 -6.39 15.45 -15.08
CA ARG A 76 -7.38 15.11 -16.12
C ARG A 76 -8.78 15.56 -15.74
N SER A 77 -9.19 15.37 -14.48
CA SER A 77 -10.47 15.86 -13.96
C SER A 77 -10.57 17.38 -14.07
N ASN A 78 -9.54 18.12 -13.64
CA ASN A 78 -9.50 19.58 -13.75
C ASN A 78 -9.54 20.07 -15.21
N CYS A 79 -8.90 19.33 -16.13
CA CYS A 79 -8.92 19.64 -17.55
C CYS A 79 -10.33 19.50 -18.15
N PHE A 80 -11.05 18.41 -17.82
CA PHE A 80 -12.45 18.22 -18.24
C PHE A 80 -13.39 19.24 -17.62
N HIS A 81 -13.18 19.62 -16.36
CA HIS A 81 -13.98 20.65 -15.72
C HIS A 81 -13.82 22.02 -16.42
N LYS A 82 -12.61 22.35 -16.88
CA LYS A 82 -12.33 23.64 -17.53
C LYS A 82 -12.74 23.72 -19.00
N HIS A 83 -12.52 22.66 -19.77
CA HIS A 83 -12.69 22.70 -21.24
C HIS A 83 -13.84 21.82 -21.74
N GLY A 84 -14.58 21.17 -20.83
CA GLY A 84 -15.65 20.23 -21.15
C GLY A 84 -15.15 18.82 -21.47
N HIS A 85 -16.06 17.84 -21.47
CA HIS A 85 -15.73 16.43 -21.72
C HIS A 85 -15.36 16.11 -23.18
N HIS A 86 -15.47 17.08 -24.08
CA HIS A 86 -15.25 16.92 -25.52
C HIS A 86 -13.76 17.01 -25.92
N VAL A 87 -12.89 17.49 -25.03
CA VAL A 87 -11.45 17.62 -25.32
C VAL A 87 -10.65 16.39 -24.88
N LYS A 88 -9.64 16.00 -25.67
CA LYS A 88 -8.72 14.91 -25.29
C LYS A 88 -7.67 15.43 -24.30
N CYS A 89 -7.96 15.32 -23.01
CA CYS A 89 -6.98 15.60 -21.95
C CYS A 89 -6.01 14.41 -21.77
N GLN A 90 -4.88 14.43 -22.49
CA GLN A 90 -3.78 13.47 -22.31
C GLN A 90 -2.74 14.06 -21.34
N THR A 91 -2.33 13.27 -20.35
CA THR A 91 -1.34 13.70 -19.36
C THR A 91 -0.35 12.56 -19.13
N SER A 92 0.94 12.86 -19.21
CA SER A 92 2.01 11.88 -18.98
C SER A 92 2.22 11.61 -17.48
N ASN A 93 2.50 10.36 -17.12
CA ASN A 93 2.78 9.95 -15.74
C ASN A 93 4.22 10.28 -15.29
N TYR A 94 5.19 10.24 -16.21
CA TYR A 94 6.61 10.46 -15.94
C TYR A 94 6.93 11.73 -15.12
N PRO A 95 6.39 12.92 -15.43
CA PRO A 95 6.69 14.11 -14.63
C PRO A 95 6.22 13.97 -13.17
N PHE A 96 5.08 13.33 -12.93
CA PHE A 96 4.57 13.12 -11.57
C PHE A 96 5.37 12.09 -10.80
N MET A 97 5.89 11.06 -11.48
CA MET A 97 6.80 10.08 -10.87
C MET A 97 8.08 10.76 -10.38
N VAL A 98 8.69 11.60 -11.22
CA VAL A 98 9.91 12.34 -10.87
C VAL A 98 9.65 13.31 -9.71
N ILE A 99 8.54 14.06 -9.75
CA ILE A 99 8.18 14.99 -8.67
C ILE A 99 8.01 14.23 -7.34
N PHE A 100 7.27 13.12 -7.35
CA PHE A 100 7.05 12.33 -6.15
C PHE A 100 8.35 11.72 -5.61
N ALA A 101 9.22 11.21 -6.48
CA ALA A 101 10.54 10.70 -6.10
C ALA A 101 11.41 11.79 -5.47
N CYS A 102 11.43 13.01 -6.02
CA CYS A 102 12.15 14.14 -5.43
C CYS A 102 11.62 14.48 -4.02
N ILE A 103 10.30 14.49 -3.82
CA ILE A 103 9.70 14.71 -2.49
C ILE A 103 10.12 13.60 -1.52
N GLN A 104 10.08 12.34 -1.94
CA GLN A 104 10.53 11.21 -1.11
C GLN A 104 12.00 11.33 -0.72
N LEU A 105 12.88 11.76 -1.64
CA LEU A 105 14.30 11.99 -1.34
C LEU A 105 14.46 13.09 -0.29
N ILE A 106 13.74 14.20 -0.39
CA ILE A 106 13.78 15.28 0.60
C ILE A 106 13.26 14.79 1.95
N LEU A 107 12.12 14.09 1.98
CA LEU A 107 11.54 13.56 3.22
C LEU A 107 12.45 12.52 3.89
N SER A 108 13.19 11.71 3.11
CA SER A 108 14.15 10.74 3.63
C SER A 108 15.32 11.38 4.39
N GLN A 109 15.59 12.66 4.17
CA GLN A 109 16.63 13.39 4.90
C GLN A 109 16.18 13.82 6.31
N ILE A 110 14.91 13.64 6.67
CA ILE A 110 14.38 14.03 7.99
C ILE A 110 14.58 12.84 8.95
N PRO A 111 15.50 12.95 9.93
CA PRO A 111 15.89 11.79 10.74
C PRO A 111 14.90 11.45 11.87
N ASN A 112 14.00 12.37 12.24
CA ASN A 112 13.10 12.18 13.38
C ASN A 112 11.64 12.00 12.94
N PHE A 113 11.05 10.85 13.30
CA PHE A 113 9.65 10.51 13.05
C PHE A 113 8.66 11.48 13.69
N ASP A 114 9.00 12.09 14.83
CA ASP A 114 8.16 13.11 15.48
C ASP A 114 7.87 14.30 14.56
N LYS A 115 8.87 14.69 13.75
CA LYS A 115 8.71 15.79 12.78
C LYS A 115 7.86 15.40 11.57
N LEU A 116 7.58 14.11 11.40
CA LEU A 116 6.76 13.55 10.33
C LEU A 116 5.36 13.13 10.81
N SER A 117 5.06 13.23 12.12
CA SER A 117 3.76 12.85 12.69
C SER A 117 2.57 13.55 12.03
N TRP A 118 2.75 14.80 11.58
CA TRP A 118 1.72 15.54 10.83
C TRP A 118 1.34 14.85 9.51
N LEU A 119 2.28 14.16 8.84
CA LEU A 119 1.98 13.37 7.64
C LEU A 119 1.06 12.20 7.96
N SER A 120 1.26 11.55 9.11
CA SER A 120 0.39 10.47 9.58
C SER A 120 -1.04 10.97 9.84
N ILE A 121 -1.20 12.18 10.39
CA ILE A 121 -2.51 12.81 10.59
C ILE A 121 -3.19 13.06 9.23
N VAL A 122 -2.47 13.64 8.27
CA VAL A 122 -2.99 13.85 6.91
C VAL A 122 -3.38 12.52 6.25
N ALA A 123 -2.54 11.50 6.37
CA ALA A 123 -2.82 10.17 5.83
C ALA A 123 -4.08 9.55 6.45
N ALA A 124 -4.29 9.71 7.76
CA ALA A 124 -5.50 9.26 8.45
C ALA A 124 -6.75 9.99 7.92
N ILE A 125 -6.71 11.33 7.83
CA ILE A 125 -7.82 12.14 7.27
C ILE A 125 -8.16 11.69 5.85
N MET A 126 -7.14 11.52 5.00
CA MET A 126 -7.34 11.07 3.62
C MET A 126 -7.96 9.66 3.55
N SER A 127 -7.54 8.75 4.44
CA SER A 127 -8.09 7.39 4.51
C SER A 127 -9.59 7.40 4.85
N PHE A 128 -9.99 8.19 5.85
CA PHE A 128 -11.41 8.36 6.19
C PHE A 128 -12.20 9.01 5.05
N ALA A 129 -11.64 10.04 4.41
CA ALA A 129 -12.28 10.71 3.28
C ALA A 129 -12.52 9.74 2.11
N TYR A 130 -11.49 8.99 1.69
CA TYR A 130 -11.62 8.02 0.60
C TYR A 130 -12.62 6.90 0.93
N SER A 131 -12.60 6.37 2.15
CA SER A 131 -13.57 5.36 2.60
C SER A 131 -15.00 5.90 2.57
N SER A 132 -15.21 7.14 3.04
CA SER A 132 -16.52 7.78 3.08
C SER A 132 -17.06 8.08 1.68
N ILE A 133 -16.21 8.57 0.76
CA ILE A 133 -16.57 8.79 -0.64
C ILE A 133 -16.93 7.45 -1.31
N GLY A 134 -16.11 6.41 -1.11
CA GLY A 134 -16.37 5.07 -1.66
C GLY A 134 -17.69 4.49 -1.17
N LEU A 135 -17.98 4.62 0.13
CA LEU A 135 -19.25 4.20 0.72
C LEU A 135 -20.42 5.00 0.14
N GLY A 136 -20.31 6.33 0.09
CA GLY A 136 -21.35 7.22 -0.43
C GLY A 136 -21.69 6.93 -1.90
N LEU A 137 -20.68 6.79 -2.76
CA LEU A 137 -20.87 6.43 -4.17
C LEU A 137 -21.50 5.04 -4.33
N SER A 138 -21.12 4.08 -3.48
CA SER A 138 -21.70 2.73 -3.48
C SER A 138 -23.19 2.76 -3.10
N ILE A 139 -23.55 3.48 -2.05
CA ILE A 139 -24.94 3.67 -1.62
C ILE A 139 -25.75 4.38 -2.70
N ALA A 140 -25.22 5.47 -3.27
CA ALA A 140 -25.88 6.22 -4.33
C ALA A 140 -26.17 5.36 -5.57
N LYS A 141 -25.22 4.49 -5.95
CA LYS A 141 -25.38 3.58 -7.10
C LYS A 141 -26.46 2.52 -6.84
N VAL A 142 -26.57 2.01 -5.61
CA VAL A 142 -27.63 1.07 -5.22
C VAL A 142 -29.00 1.75 -5.15
N ALA A 143 -29.07 2.96 -4.58
CA ALA A 143 -30.31 3.72 -4.46
C ALA A 143 -30.84 4.25 -5.82
N GLY A 144 -29.94 4.49 -6.78
CA GLY A 144 -30.27 4.99 -8.13
C GLY A 144 -31.00 3.99 -9.04
N GLY A 145 -31.27 2.76 -8.57
CA GLY A 145 -32.08 1.80 -9.31
C GLY A 145 -31.42 1.22 -10.58
N GLU A 146 -30.15 1.54 -10.85
CA GLU A 146 -29.39 0.79 -11.85
C GLU A 146 -29.39 -0.68 -11.46
N HIS A 147 -29.86 -1.56 -12.34
CA HIS A 147 -29.63 -3.00 -12.22
C HIS A 147 -28.12 -3.24 -12.36
N VAL A 148 -27.39 -3.06 -11.25
CA VAL A 148 -26.00 -3.45 -11.16
C VAL A 148 -25.98 -4.95 -11.39
N ARG A 149 -25.47 -5.39 -12.54
CA ARG A 149 -25.19 -6.80 -12.81
C ARG A 149 -24.07 -7.24 -11.85
N THR A 150 -24.42 -7.47 -10.60
CA THR A 150 -23.56 -8.07 -9.59
C THR A 150 -23.54 -9.57 -9.83
N SER A 151 -22.64 -10.02 -10.68
CA SER A 151 -22.36 -11.45 -10.81
C SER A 151 -21.56 -11.90 -9.59
N LEU A 152 -22.04 -12.93 -8.91
CA LEU A 152 -21.35 -13.58 -7.79
C LEU A 152 -19.95 -14.10 -8.20
N THR A 153 -19.74 -14.33 -9.50
CA THR A 153 -18.48 -14.84 -10.08
C THR A 153 -17.65 -13.74 -10.78
N GLY A 154 -18.06 -12.47 -10.64
CA GLY A 154 -17.45 -11.32 -11.30
C GLY A 154 -17.65 -11.36 -12.82
N VAL A 155 -16.68 -10.82 -13.56
CA VAL A 155 -16.71 -10.77 -15.03
C VAL A 155 -16.71 -12.20 -15.60
N THR A 156 -17.67 -12.51 -16.48
CA THR A 156 -17.83 -13.84 -17.10
C THR A 156 -16.88 -14.01 -18.29
N VAL A 157 -16.23 -15.17 -18.37
CA VAL A 157 -15.34 -15.52 -19.49
C VAL A 157 -16.19 -15.74 -20.74
N GLY A 158 -15.81 -15.11 -21.85
CA GLY A 158 -16.49 -15.28 -23.15
C GLY A 158 -17.54 -14.24 -23.51
N VAL A 159 -17.89 -13.32 -22.60
CA VAL A 159 -18.76 -12.16 -22.91
C VAL A 159 -17.95 -10.84 -22.88
N ASP A 160 -17.08 -10.65 -21.89
CA ASP A 160 -16.33 -9.39 -21.69
C ASP A 160 -14.80 -9.56 -21.63
N VAL A 161 -14.27 -10.77 -21.37
CA VAL A 161 -12.82 -11.06 -21.23
C VAL A 161 -12.48 -12.50 -21.62
N SER A 162 -11.24 -12.71 -22.09
CA SER A 162 -10.68 -14.04 -22.32
C SER A 162 -10.35 -14.74 -20.99
N GLY A 163 -10.18 -16.07 -21.02
CA GLY A 163 -9.81 -16.85 -19.82
C GLY A 163 -8.47 -16.40 -19.22
N SER A 164 -7.48 -16.10 -20.06
CA SER A 164 -6.18 -15.60 -19.62
C SER A 164 -6.27 -14.21 -18.99
N GLU A 165 -7.07 -13.31 -19.57
CA GLU A 165 -7.30 -11.96 -19.04
C GLU A 165 -7.99 -12.00 -17.67
N LYS A 166 -8.95 -12.92 -17.49
CA LYS A 166 -9.58 -13.12 -16.17
C LYS A 166 -8.56 -13.58 -15.12
N VAL A 167 -7.69 -14.54 -15.46
CA VAL A 167 -6.63 -15.02 -14.57
C VAL A 167 -5.67 -13.88 -14.21
N TRP A 168 -5.24 -13.10 -15.21
CA TRP A 168 -4.34 -11.97 -14.99
C TRP A 168 -4.95 -10.90 -14.07
N ARG A 169 -6.20 -10.49 -14.32
CA ARG A 169 -6.92 -9.54 -13.45
C ARG A 169 -7.09 -10.07 -12.03
N THR A 170 -7.28 -11.37 -11.88
CA THR A 170 -7.37 -12.00 -10.54
C THR A 170 -6.04 -11.90 -9.80
N PHE A 171 -4.92 -12.21 -10.46
CA PHE A 171 -3.59 -12.04 -9.88
C PHE A 171 -3.28 -10.58 -9.55
N GLN A 172 -3.66 -9.66 -10.43
CA GLN A 172 -3.50 -8.22 -10.18
C GLN A 172 -4.27 -7.80 -8.93
N ALA A 173 -5.55 -8.19 -8.80
CA ALA A 173 -6.35 -7.89 -7.62
C ALA A 173 -5.76 -8.50 -6.33
N ILE A 174 -5.23 -9.72 -6.39
CA ILE A 174 -4.52 -10.35 -5.27
C ILE A 174 -3.26 -9.54 -4.91
N GLY A 175 -2.50 -9.10 -5.91
CA GLY A 175 -1.32 -8.25 -5.73
C GLY A 175 -1.65 -6.91 -5.09
N ASP A 176 -2.74 -6.27 -5.53
CA ASP A 176 -3.22 -5.00 -4.96
C ASP A 176 -3.61 -5.16 -3.48
N ILE A 177 -4.26 -6.28 -3.12
CA ILE A 177 -4.57 -6.61 -1.72
C ILE A 177 -3.28 -6.83 -0.92
N ALA A 178 -2.33 -7.62 -1.44
CA ALA A 178 -1.06 -7.87 -0.78
C ALA A 178 -0.27 -6.57 -0.53
N PHE A 179 -0.24 -5.68 -1.52
CA PHE A 179 0.39 -4.37 -1.44
C PHE A 179 -0.22 -3.49 -0.35
N ALA A 180 -1.54 -3.56 -0.12
CA ALA A 180 -2.20 -2.81 0.95
C ALA A 180 -1.74 -3.23 2.37
N TYR A 181 -1.26 -4.47 2.55
CA TYR A 181 -0.76 -5.00 3.84
C TYR A 181 0.77 -4.91 4.00
N ALA A 182 1.45 -4.22 3.09
CA ALA A 182 2.89 -4.04 3.06
C ALA A 182 3.48 -3.43 4.35
N TYR A 183 2.69 -2.67 5.11
CA TYR A 183 3.13 -1.99 6.35
C TYR A 183 3.71 -2.95 7.39
N SER A 184 3.28 -4.22 7.40
CA SER A 184 3.74 -5.23 8.34
C SER A 184 5.25 -5.47 8.28
N THR A 185 5.88 -5.19 7.15
CA THR A 185 7.32 -5.39 6.93
C THR A 185 8.22 -4.28 7.48
N VAL A 186 7.63 -3.14 7.85
CA VAL A 186 8.31 -2.00 8.50
C VAL A 186 7.81 -1.78 9.94
N LEU A 187 7.01 -2.70 10.45
CA LEU A 187 6.32 -2.55 11.72
C LEU A 187 7.28 -2.49 12.91
N ILE A 188 8.37 -3.27 12.90
CA ILE A 188 9.40 -3.21 13.96
C ILE A 188 10.04 -1.84 13.98
N GLU A 189 10.45 -1.33 12.82
CA GLU A 189 11.15 -0.06 12.69
C GLU A 189 10.28 1.11 13.18
N ILE A 190 8.97 1.06 12.90
CA ILE A 190 7.99 2.02 13.41
C ILE A 190 7.85 1.89 14.93
N GLN A 191 7.62 0.68 15.44
CA GLN A 191 7.47 0.44 16.88
C GLN A 191 8.73 0.74 17.68
N ALA A 192 9.91 0.68 17.06
CA ALA A 192 11.18 1.02 17.69
C ALA A 192 11.44 2.52 17.78
N SER A 193 10.75 3.29 16.94
CA SER A 193 10.85 4.74 16.88
C SER A 193 9.84 5.47 17.78
N ILE A 194 8.88 4.72 18.34
CA ILE A 194 7.89 5.17 19.35
C ILE A 194 8.37 4.73 20.74
#